data_AF-A0A4D4MB40-F1
#
_entry.id   AF-A0A4D4MB40-F1
#
_cell.length_a   1.000
_cell.length_b   1.000
_cell.length_c   1.000
_cell.angle_alpha   90.00
_cell.angle_beta   90.00
_cell.angle_gamma   90.00
#
_symmetry.space_group_name_H-M   'P 1'
#
loop_
_entity.id
_entity.type
_entity.pdbx_description
1 polymer ?
#
loop_
_entity_poly.entity_id
_entity_poly.type
_entity_poly.pdbx_seq_one_letter_code
_entity_poly.pdbx_strand_id
1 'polypeptide(L)' 'MLRHSAATRWLRDGVDRDVVQRLLGHASPLSMERYRHVNDAEARAAVERVGSLKERR' A
#
# COMPACT_ATOMS: atom_id res chain seq x y z
N MET A 1 -16.39 0.24 -7.30
CA MET A 1 -15.33 -0.05 -8.30
C MET A 1 -14.39 -1.14 -7.76
N LEU A 2 -14.59 -2.42 -8.12
CA LEU A 2 -13.81 -3.56 -7.57
C LEU A 2 -12.31 -3.50 -7.90
N ARG A 3 -11.96 -3.04 -9.11
CA ARG A 3 -10.57 -2.87 -9.54
C ARG A 3 -9.79 -1.92 -8.63
N HIS A 4 -10.42 -0.81 -8.24
CA HIS A 4 -9.78 0.16 -7.35
C HIS A 4 -9.61 -0.41 -5.93
N SER A 5 -10.65 -1.05 -5.42
CA SER A 5 -10.58 -1.71 -4.11
C SER A 5 -9.51 -2.80 -4.05
N ALA A 6 -9.36 -3.61 -5.11
CA ALA A 6 -8.32 -4.63 -5.20
C ALA A 6 -6.91 -4.02 -5.23
N ALA A 7 -6.67 -3.00 -6.06
CA ALA A 7 -5.39 -2.30 -6.15
C ALA A 7 -4.97 -1.69 -4.81
N THR A 8 -5.88 -0.96 -4.15
CA THR A 8 -5.65 -0.38 -2.83
C THR A 8 -5.35 -1.46 -1.79
N ARG A 9 -6.09 -2.58 -1.82
CA ARG A 9 -5.88 -3.68 -0.87
C ARG A 9 -4.52 -4.35 -1.04
N TRP A 10 -4.12 -4.67 -2.27
CA TRP A 10 -2.82 -5.28 -2.54
C TRP A 10 -1.66 -4.40 -2.08
N LEU A 11 -1.71 -3.09 -2.35
CA LEU A 11 -0.67 -2.16 -1.88
C LEU A 11 -0.61 -2.10 -0.35
N ARG A 12 -1.76 -2.15 0.33
CA ARG A 12 -1.84 -2.18 1.81
C ARG A 12 -1.33 -3.48 2.42
N ASP A 13 -1.55 -4.59 1.73
CA ASP A 13 -1.03 -5.90 2.11
C ASP A 13 0.49 -6.04 1.80
N GLY A 14 1.12 -4.97 1.29
CA GLY A 14 2.56 -4.90 1.05
C GLY A 14 3.02 -5.49 -0.27
N VAL A 15 2.10 -5.77 -1.20
CA VAL A 15 2.45 -6.20 -2.55
C VAL A 15 3.19 -5.07 -3.25
N ASP A 16 4.30 -5.42 -3.90
CA ASP A 16 5.12 -4.47 -4.64
C ASP A 16 4.30 -3.69 -5.69
N ARG A 17 4.59 -2.39 -5.78
CA ARG A 17 3.83 -1.46 -6.64
C ARG A 17 3.91 -1.85 -8.12
N ASP A 18 5.05 -2.33 -8.60
CA ASP A 18 5.24 -2.69 -10.00
C ASP A 18 4.53 -4.00 -10.34
N VAL A 19 4.43 -4.92 -9.36
CA VAL A 19 3.58 -6.10 -9.47
C VAL A 19 2.11 -5.71 -9.61
N VAL A 20 1.61 -4.84 -8.73
CA VAL A 20 0.22 -4.33 -8.81
C VAL A 20 -0.01 -3.59 -10.13
N GLN A 21 0.93 -2.75 -10.57
CA GLN A 21 0.85 -2.03 -11.84
C GLN A 21 0.72 -2.98 -13.03
N ARG A 22 1.49 -4.07 -13.04
CA ARG A 22 1.40 -5.11 -14.08
C ARG A 22 0.07 -5.85 -14.04
N LEU A 23 -0.43 -6.24 -12.87
CA LEU A 23 -1.74 -6.89 -12.70
C LEU A 23 -2.90 -6.01 -13.21
N LEU A 24 -2.75 -4.69 -13.07
CA LEU A 24 -3.70 -3.74 -13.58
C LEU A 24 -3.56 -3.52 -15.10
N GLY A 25 -2.43 -3.87 -15.72
CA GLY A 25 -2.15 -3.55 -17.12
C GLY A 25 -1.91 -2.06 -17.33
N HIS A 26 -1.37 -1.36 -16.33
CA HIS A 26 -1.01 0.05 -16.46
C HIS A 26 0.32 0.20 -17.21
N ALA A 27 0.27 0.82 -18.39
CA ALA A 27 1.46 1.14 -19.16
C ALA A 27 2.32 2.23 -18.50
N SER A 28 1.68 3.17 -17.78
CA SER A 28 2.36 4.28 -17.11
C SER A 28 2.30 4.17 -15.59
N PRO A 29 3.44 4.33 -14.89
CA PRO A 29 3.48 4.42 -13.43
C PRO A 29 2.65 5.58 -12.86
N LEU A 30 2.47 6.67 -13.60
CA LEU A 30 1.68 7.83 -13.16
C LEU A 30 0.23 7.46 -12.86
N SER A 31 -0.31 6.44 -13.52
CA SER A 31 -1.69 5.98 -13.31
C SER A 31 -1.92 5.36 -11.92
N MET A 32 -0.85 5.03 -11.19
CA MET A 32 -0.88 4.44 -9.85
C MET A 32 -1.08 5.48 -8.72
N GLU A 33 -0.96 6.78 -9.02
CA GLU A 33 -1.10 7.87 -8.03
C GLU A 33 -2.43 7.78 -7.26
N ARG A 34 -3.50 7.40 -7.97
CA ARG A 34 -4.87 7.22 -7.43
C ARG A 34 -5.00 6.11 -6.40
N TYR A 35 -3.97 5.29 -6.19
CA TYR A 35 -3.93 4.26 -5.15
C TYR A 35 -2.98 4.62 -3.99
N ARG A 36 -2.24 5.72 -4.10
CA ARG A 36 -1.25 6.17 -3.10
C ARG A 36 -1.89 6.98 -1.97
N HIS A 37 -3.06 6.57 -1.50
CA HIS A 37 -3.69 7.21 -0.35
C HIS A 37 -3.05 6.67 0.92
N VAL A 38 -1.96 7.30 1.36
CA VAL A 38 -1.43 7.09 2.71
C VAL A 38 -2.44 7.71 3.68
N ASN A 39 -3.09 6.88 4.47
CA ASN A 39 -3.91 7.33 5.59
C ASN A 39 -3.00 7.61 6.79
N ASP A 40 -3.19 8.74 7.48
CA ASP A 40 -2.46 9.09 8.70
C ASP A 40 -2.55 7.99 9.76
N ALA A 41 -3.68 7.28 9.84
CA ALA A 41 -3.84 6.13 10.73
C ALA A 41 -2.92 4.95 10.35
N GLU A 42 -2.70 4.72 9.05
CA GLU A 42 -1.78 3.68 8.57
C GLU A 42 -0.32 4.04 8.84
N ALA A 43 0.04 5.32 8.66
CA ALA A 43 1.36 5.84 9.01
C ALA A 43 1.63 5.69 10.51
N ARG A 44 0.67 6.07 11.35
CA ARG A 44 0.77 5.90 12.81
C ARG A 44 0.90 4.44 13.22
N ALA A 45 0.07 3.55 12.69
CA ALA A 45 0.15 2.12 12.97
C ALA A 45 1.50 1.51 12.55
N ALA A 46 2.11 2.00 11.46
CA ALA A 46 3.45 1.57 11.04
C ALA A 46 4.51 1.93 12.09
N VAL A 47 4.49 3.16 12.62
CA VAL A 47 5.40 3.61 13.68
C VAL A 47 5.19 2.81 14.96
N GLU A 48 3.94 2.61 15.39
CA GLU A 48 3.59 1.85 16.59
C GLU A 48 4.08 0.39 16.52
N ARG A 49 3.98 -0.28 15.36
CA ARG A 49 4.53 -1.64 15.17
C ARG A 49 6.04 -1.68 15.42
N VAL A 50 6.79 -0.70 14.92
CA VAL A 50 8.24 -0.62 15.13
C VAL A 50 8.57 -0.36 16.60
N GLY A 51 7.80 0.49 17.28
CA GLY A 51 7.91 0.69 18.73
C GLY A 51 7.77 -0.62 19.52
N SER A 52 6.70 -1.37 19.24
CA SER A 52 6.43 -2.65 19.92
C SER A 52 7.50 -3.72 19.69
N LEU A 53 8.19 -3.69 18.54
CA LEU A 53 9.29 -4.62 18.24
C LEU A 53 10.52 -4.34 19.11
N LYS A 54 10.76 -3.06 19.46
CA LYS A 54 11.86 -2.65 20.33
C LYS A 54 11.62 -3.03 21.78
N GLU A 55 10.37 -2.95 22.25
CA GLU A 55 10.00 -3.29 23.63
C GLU A 55 10.02 -4.80 23.92
N ARG A 56 9.92 -5.64 22.88
CA ARG A 56 10.00 -7.11 22.98
C ARG A 56 11.43 -7.67 22.94
N ARG A 57 12.45 -6.82 22.88
CA ARG A 57 13.87 -7.20 22.78
C ARG A 57 14.59 -6.80 24.06
#